data_AF-A0A7C5TVQ8-F1
#
_entry.id   AF-A0A7C5TVQ8-F1
#
_cell.length_a   1.000
_cell.length_b   1.000
_cell.length_c   1.000
_cell.angle_alpha   90.00
_cell.angle_beta   90.00
_cell.angle_gamma   90.00
#
_symmetry.space_group_name_H-M   'P 1'
#
loop_
_entity.id
_entity.type
_entity.pdbx_description
1 polymer ?
#
loop_
_entity_poly.entity_id
_entity_poly.type
_entity_poly.pdbx_seq_one_letter_code
_entity_poly.pdbx_strand_id
1 'polypeptide(L)' 'MSDIKKLLESLGIEEVNHGAYAGEWFDTEGGRKLVSINPTTGEPIATVIQAGADAYEKVVERAEEAFKTWRMMPA' A
#
# COMPACT_ATOMS: atom_id res chain seq x y z
N MET A 1 17.21 10.69 -16.55
CA MET A 1 16.03 10.30 -15.72
C MET A 1 15.60 11.52 -14.94
N SER A 2 14.30 11.85 -14.98
CA SER A 2 13.71 12.96 -14.21
C SER A 2 13.94 12.78 -12.71
N ASP A 3 14.19 13.86 -11.98
CA ASP A 3 14.43 13.83 -10.52
C ASP A 3 13.24 13.25 -9.75
N ILE A 4 12.03 13.45 -10.24
CA ILE A 4 10.81 12.86 -9.67
C ILE A 4 10.83 11.33 -9.79
N LYS A 5 11.27 10.79 -10.93
CA LYS A 5 11.32 9.33 -11.13
C LYS A 5 12.29 8.68 -10.15
N LYS A 6 13.48 9.28 -9.96
CA LYS A 6 14.47 8.81 -8.98
C LYS A 6 13.94 8.87 -7.55
N LEU A 7 13.18 9.92 -7.22
CA LEU A 7 12.55 10.05 -5.91
C LEU A 7 11.56 8.90 -5.65
N LEU A 8 10.66 8.63 -6.60
CA LEU A 8 9.67 7.55 -6.46
C LEU A 8 10.35 6.17 -6.36
N GLU A 9 11.35 5.90 -7.21
CA GLU A 9 12.16 4.68 -7.13
C GLU A 9 12.85 4.52 -5.78
N SER A 10 13.39 5.61 -5.20
CA SER A 10 14.06 5.58 -3.89
C SER A 10 13.11 5.28 -2.72
N LEU A 11 11.81 5.54 -2.90
CA LEU A 11 10.76 5.25 -1.94
C LEU A 11 10.14 3.85 -2.17
N GLY A 12 10.60 3.11 -3.19
CA GLY A 12 10.01 1.83 -3.58
C GLY A 12 8.63 1.96 -4.22
N ILE A 13 8.32 3.12 -4.82
CA ILE A 13 7.06 3.35 -5.52
C ILE A 13 7.21 2.95 -6.98
N GLU A 14 6.37 2.02 -7.42
CA GLU A 14 6.28 1.54 -8.79
C GLU A 14 5.14 2.24 -9.55
N GLU A 15 4.97 1.94 -10.83
CA GLU A 15 3.85 2.46 -11.63
C GLU A 15 2.49 1.98 -11.08
N VAL A 16 2.45 0.73 -10.59
CA VAL A 16 1.29 0.10 -9.97
C VAL A 16 1.73 -0.51 -8.64
N ASN A 17 1.06 -0.14 -7.55
CA ASN A 17 1.42 -0.51 -6.18
C ASN A 17 0.26 -1.23 -5.52
N HIS A 18 0.53 -2.24 -4.71
CA HIS A 18 -0.51 -2.89 -3.91
C HIS A 18 -0.91 -2.01 -2.72
N GLY A 19 -2.21 -1.96 -2.42
CA GLY A 19 -2.79 -1.05 -1.41
C GLY A 19 -2.98 -1.65 -0.02
N ALA A 20 -2.50 -2.87 0.23
CA ALA A 20 -2.67 -3.56 1.50
C ALA A 20 -1.36 -4.19 1.98
N TYR A 21 -1.05 -4.00 3.27
CA TYR A 21 0.14 -4.55 3.92
C TYR A 21 -0.19 -5.08 5.31
N ALA A 22 0.29 -6.28 5.63
CA ALA A 22 0.25 -6.83 6.99
C ALA A 22 1.43 -7.78 7.20
N GLY A 23 2.63 -7.21 7.36
CA GLY A 23 3.90 -7.95 7.45
C GLY A 23 4.53 -8.29 6.09
N GLU A 24 3.71 -8.31 5.04
CA GLU A 24 4.10 -8.32 3.64
C GLU A 24 3.07 -7.53 2.82
N TRP A 25 3.44 -7.10 1.63
CA TRP A 25 2.49 -6.53 0.68
C TRP A 25 1.58 -7.64 0.16
N PHE A 26 0.28 -7.45 0.28
CA PHE A 26 -0.67 -8.40 -0.25
C PHE A 26 -0.90 -8.20 -1.73
N ASP A 27 -1.06 -9.32 -2.43
CA ASP A 27 -1.70 -9.30 -3.72
C ASP A 27 -3.12 -8.76 -3.56
N THR A 28 -3.36 -7.64 -4.23
CA THR A 28 -4.64 -6.93 -4.26
C THR A 28 -5.25 -6.98 -5.65
N GLU A 29 -4.75 -7.85 -6.55
CA GLU A 29 -5.32 -8.12 -7.85
C GLU A 29 -6.84 -8.38 -7.76
N GLY A 30 -7.59 -7.82 -8.71
CA GLY A 30 -9.05 -7.77 -8.66
C GLY A 30 -9.63 -6.60 -7.83
N GLY A 31 -8.80 -5.92 -7.03
CA GLY A 31 -9.15 -4.68 -6.34
C GLY A 31 -9.31 -3.49 -7.29
N ARG A 32 -9.96 -2.42 -6.80
CA ARG A 32 -10.16 -1.19 -7.58
C ARG A 32 -8.83 -0.47 -7.78
N LYS A 33 -8.50 -0.09 -9.02
CA LYS A 33 -7.36 0.78 -9.33
C LYS A 33 -7.71 2.23 -9.00
N LEU A 34 -6.86 2.88 -8.21
CA LEU A 34 -6.93 4.30 -7.88
C LEU A 34 -5.68 4.98 -8.41
N VAL A 35 -5.85 5.91 -9.36
CA VAL A 35 -4.76 6.73 -9.87
C VAL A 35 -4.55 7.91 -8.93
N SER A 36 -3.33 8.07 -8.41
CA SER A 36 -2.93 9.25 -7.65
C SER A 36 -2.54 10.36 -8.63
N ILE A 37 -3.20 11.51 -8.50
CA ILE A 37 -3.04 12.65 -9.42
C ILE A 37 -2.29 13.76 -8.70
N ASN A 38 -1.32 14.37 -9.39
CA ASN A 38 -0.66 15.58 -8.92
C ASN A 38 -1.65 16.77 -9.00
N PRO A 39 -2.03 17.40 -7.87
CA PRO A 39 -3.01 18.48 -7.90
C PRO A 39 -2.50 19.77 -8.57
N THR A 40 -1.19 19.93 -8.72
CA THR A 40 -0.57 21.12 -9.33
C THR A 40 -0.51 21.04 -10.85
N THR A 41 -0.37 19.83 -11.42
CA THR A 41 -0.23 19.62 -12.87
C THR A 41 -1.39 18.85 -13.50
N GLY A 42 -2.19 18.14 -12.71
CA GLY A 42 -3.23 17.22 -13.19
C GLY A 42 -2.69 15.90 -13.75
N GLU A 43 -1.37 15.68 -13.73
CA GLU A 43 -0.74 14.49 -14.28
C GLU A 43 -0.76 13.31 -13.29
N PRO A 44 -0.85 12.05 -13.76
CA PRO A 44 -0.72 10.87 -12.92
C PRO A 44 0.66 10.76 -12.27
N ILE A 45 0.69 10.39 -10.99
CA ILE A 45 1.91 10.04 -10.24
C ILE A 45 2.17 8.53 -10.34
N ALA A 46 1.21 7.73 -9.87
CA ALA A 46 1.24 6.28 -9.85
C ALA A 46 -0.18 5.74 -9.58
N THR A 47 -0.36 4.42 -9.70
CA THR A 47 -1.61 3.73 -9.37
C THR A 47 -1.46 2.89 -8.12
N VAL A 48 -2.51 2.84 -7.30
CA VAL A 48 -2.65 1.90 -6.18
C VAL A 48 -3.80 0.93 -6.50
N ILE A 49 -3.57 -0.37 -6.38
CA ILE A 49 -4.63 -1.38 -6.38
C ILE A 49 -5.17 -1.48 -4.95
N GLN A 50 -6.39 -0.98 -4.73
CA GLN A 50 -6.98 -0.90 -3.40
C GLN A 50 -7.29 -2.29 -2.84
N ALA A 51 -7.29 -2.42 -1.50
CA ALA A 51 -7.71 -3.63 -0.83
C ALA A 51 -9.16 -4.01 -1.20
N GLY A 52 -9.35 -5.23 -1.69
CA GLY A 52 -10.66 -5.87 -1.76
C GLY A 52 -11.07 -6.48 -0.41
N ALA A 53 -12.26 -7.09 -0.36
CA ALA A 53 -12.76 -7.77 0.84
C ALA A 53 -11.79 -8.84 1.35
N ASP A 54 -11.26 -9.70 0.47
CA ASP A 54 -10.35 -10.78 0.87
C ASP A 54 -9.04 -10.26 1.47
N ALA A 55 -8.49 -9.17 0.90
CA ALA A 55 -7.30 -8.52 1.44
C ALA A 55 -7.59 -7.85 2.79
N TYR A 56 -8.77 -7.25 2.96
CA TYR A 56 -9.21 -6.66 4.22
C TYR A 56 -9.26 -7.71 5.34
N GLU A 57 -9.93 -8.85 5.12
CA GLU A 57 -10.05 -9.91 6.13
C GLU A 57 -8.67 -10.42 6.57
N LYS A 58 -7.75 -10.65 5.62
CA LYS A 58 -6.37 -11.06 5.93
C LYS A 58 -5.59 -10.02 6.72
N VAL A 59 -5.78 -8.73 6.43
CA VAL A 59 -5.14 -7.63 7.18
C VAL A 59 -5.65 -7.63 8.62
N VAL A 60 -6.97 -7.75 8.83
CA VAL A 60 -7.59 -7.77 10.15
C VAL A 60 -7.09 -8.96 10.96
N GLU A 61 -7.12 -10.16 10.39
CA GLU A 61 -6.64 -11.38 11.05
C GLU A 61 -5.18 -11.24 11.54
N ARG A 62 -4.28 -10.77 10.67
CA ARG A 62 -2.87 -10.56 11.04
C ARG A 62 -2.68 -9.45 12.07
N ALA A 63 -3.48 -8.40 12.02
CA ALA A 63 -3.43 -7.32 13.01
C ALA A 63 -3.85 -7.84 14.39
N GLU A 64 -4.91 -8.66 14.47
CA GLU A 64 -5.36 -9.29 15.71
C GLU A 64 -4.31 -10.25 16.29
N GLU A 65 -3.64 -11.02 15.44
CA GLU A 65 -2.54 -11.89 15.85
C GLU A 65 -1.35 -11.08 16.39
N ALA A 66 -0.89 -10.07 15.65
CA ALA A 66 0.21 -9.21 16.07
C ALA A 66 -0.11 -8.47 17.38
N PHE A 67 -1.36 -8.07 17.58
CA PHE A 67 -1.80 -7.40 18.79
C PHE A 67 -1.61 -8.25 20.06
N LYS A 68 -1.76 -9.59 19.98
CA LYS A 68 -1.56 -10.49 21.14
C LYS A 68 -0.16 -10.36 21.74
N THR A 69 0.85 -10.15 20.89
CA THR A 69 2.23 -9.92 21.31
C THR A 69 2.47 -8.46 21.66
N TRP A 70 2.03 -7.53 20.80
CA TRP A 70 2.23 -6.09 20.99
C TRP A 70 1.68 -5.60 22.33
N ARG A 71 0.50 -6.06 22.74
CA ARG A 71 -0.14 -5.64 24.01
C ARG A 71 0.63 -6.06 25.27
N MET A 72 1.59 -6.97 25.14
CA MET A 72 2.44 -7.41 26.24
C MET A 72 3.77 -6.64 26.29
N MET A 73 4.08 -5.84 25.27
CA MET A 73 5.30 -5.04 25.25
C MET A 73 5.18 -3.89 26.27
N PRO A 74 6.19 -3.69 27.14
CA PRO A 74 6.22 -2.56 28.04
C PRO A 74 6.22 -1.22 27.28
N ALA A 75 5.61 -0.21 27.88
CA ALA A 75 5.65 1.18 27.40
C ALA A 75 7.02 1.82 27.61
#